data_AF-A0A4U6QLR4-F1
#
_entry.id   AF-A0A4U6QLR4-F1
#
_cell.length_a   1.000
_cell.length_b   1.000
_cell.length_c   1.000
_cell.angle_alpha   90.00
_cell.angle_beta   90.00
_cell.angle_gamma   90.00
#
_symmetry.space_group_name_H-M   'P 1'
#
loop_
_entity.id
_entity.type
_entity.pdbx_description
1 polymer ?
#
loop_
_entity_poly.entity_id
_entity_poly.type
_entity_poly.pdbx_seq_one_letter_code
_entity_poly.pdbx_strand_id
1 'polypeptide(L)'
;MTRSIERRPTLAAVTESGLPASSPPSRGRKVLLSVDDDPGVSRSVARDLRRRYGAEYRIVRAESGPQALEALREMKLRGDDVAVLLADYRMPGMNGLEFLEQAMDLYPVARRVLLTAYADTDAAIQAINIVDLDHYLLKPWDPPEEKLYPVLDEQLAAWRATDHRALPEIKVIGHRWSRRTSEVREFLARNQVAYHWLPSDSGDGMRLLVAAELTTPDTPVDPALLPVVVTPDGEVLPAPTDAQVAQRVGLETRPATDFYDLIVVGAGPAGLGAAVYGASEGLRTILVESSAAGGQAGQSSRIENYLGFPDGVSGAQLTDRARRQAAKFGAEFVTTRQVDALEINGSARTVRFVDGDRLSGHAVILATGVSYRQLEAPGLSELTGRGVYYGSAMTEAPNCRDQDVYIVGGANSAGQAAVYFSRYARRVHLLVRGASLEASMSHYLVEQIAGIDRIVVHTGTEVMGASGDGHLEHLTLRVRSNDPDGGQEIREEIVPASHLFVFIGAAPRTDWLDGVVTRDPRGFVVAGPDLTVDGSAPVGWPADRVPYHLETSVPGVFVAGDARAESAKRVASAVGEGAMAVMLVHRYLEGLE
;
A
#
# COMPACT_ATOMS: atom_id res chain seq x y z
N MET A 1 25.19 -76.32 38.83
CA MET A 1 23.90 -76.55 39.51
C MET A 1 22.82 -75.81 38.75
N THR A 2 21.77 -76.53 38.41
CA THR A 2 20.75 -76.30 37.37
C THR A 2 19.67 -75.29 37.77
N ARG A 3 19.03 -74.70 36.74
CA ARG A 3 17.65 -74.14 36.63
C ARG A 3 17.66 -72.67 36.24
N SER A 4 16.76 -72.15 35.41
CA SER A 4 15.74 -72.66 34.47
C SER A 4 15.28 -71.41 33.73
N ILE A 5 15.04 -71.49 32.42
CA ILE A 5 14.58 -70.37 31.60
C ILE A 5 13.05 -70.30 31.68
N GLU A 6 12.49 -69.15 32.05
CA GLU A 6 11.07 -68.85 31.84
C GLU A 6 10.88 -67.40 31.37
N ARG A 7 10.14 -67.28 30.26
CA ARG A 7 9.79 -66.04 29.54
C ARG A 7 8.70 -65.29 30.31
N ARG A 8 8.85 -63.97 30.46
CA ARG A 8 7.80 -63.07 30.97
C ARG A 8 6.82 -62.67 29.86
N PRO A 9 5.51 -62.59 30.15
CA PRO A 9 4.46 -62.24 29.18
C PRO A 9 4.19 -60.73 29.09
N THR A 10 3.73 -60.32 27.91
CA THR A 10 3.28 -58.98 27.51
C THR A 10 1.96 -58.62 28.22
N LEU A 11 1.89 -57.46 28.88
CA LEU A 11 0.65 -56.96 29.50
C LEU A 11 -0.21 -56.20 28.48
N ALA A 12 -1.50 -56.50 28.52
CA ALA A 12 -2.57 -56.01 27.67
C ALA A 12 -2.93 -54.53 27.91
N ALA A 13 -3.42 -53.91 26.83
CA ALA A 13 -3.98 -52.56 26.80
C ALA A 13 -5.27 -52.47 27.61
N VAL A 14 -5.37 -51.42 28.44
CA VAL A 14 -6.59 -51.01 29.12
C VAL A 14 -7.36 -50.06 28.19
N THR A 15 -8.61 -50.42 27.92
CA THR A 15 -9.59 -49.68 27.14
C THR A 15 -10.13 -48.49 27.94
N GLU A 16 -9.95 -47.26 27.43
CA GLU A 16 -10.72 -46.09 27.87
C GLU A 16 -12.03 -45.98 27.06
N SER A 17 -13.12 -45.90 27.82
CA SER A 17 -14.50 -45.74 27.40
C SER A 17 -14.73 -44.39 26.71
N GLY A 18 -15.42 -44.44 25.56
CA GLY A 18 -15.67 -43.30 24.68
C GLY A 18 -16.55 -42.20 25.25
N LEU A 19 -16.04 -40.97 25.16
CA LEU A 19 -16.83 -39.78 24.92
C LEU A 19 -16.95 -39.62 23.39
N PRO A 20 -18.12 -39.26 22.83
CA PRO A 20 -18.25 -39.07 21.40
C PRO A 20 -17.37 -37.89 20.99
N ALA A 21 -16.37 -38.15 20.15
CA ALA A 21 -15.61 -37.11 19.47
C ALA A 21 -16.61 -36.20 18.76
N SER A 22 -16.71 -34.95 19.22
CA SER A 22 -17.45 -33.91 18.53
C SER A 22 -16.90 -33.85 17.11
N SER A 23 -17.75 -34.23 16.14
CA SER A 23 -17.43 -34.08 14.73
C SER A 23 -17.06 -32.62 14.47
N PRO A 24 -16.01 -32.33 13.67
CA PRO A 24 -15.71 -30.95 13.30
C PRO A 24 -16.97 -30.31 12.70
N PRO A 25 -17.21 -29.00 12.91
CA PRO A 25 -18.34 -28.33 12.30
C PRO A 25 -18.32 -28.62 10.79
N SER A 26 -19.44 -29.10 10.26
CA SER A 26 -19.56 -29.47 8.85
C SER A 26 -19.16 -28.28 7.99
N ARG A 27 -18.04 -28.38 7.28
CA ARG A 27 -17.59 -27.35 6.33
C ARG A 27 -18.73 -27.07 5.35
N GLY A 28 -19.07 -25.80 5.16
CA GLY A 28 -19.94 -25.37 4.07
C GLY A 28 -19.43 -25.88 2.72
N ARG A 29 -20.34 -26.13 1.78
CA ARG A 29 -19.96 -26.61 0.44
C ARG A 29 -19.46 -25.43 -0.38
N LYS A 30 -18.45 -25.68 -1.22
CA LYS A 30 -17.96 -24.70 -2.21
C LYS A 30 -18.92 -24.64 -3.40
N VAL A 31 -19.29 -23.45 -3.83
CA VAL A 31 -20.35 -23.22 -4.83
C VAL A 31 -19.81 -22.50 -6.07
N LEU A 32 -20.24 -22.94 -7.25
CA LEU A 32 -20.20 -22.13 -8.48
C LEU A 32 -21.62 -21.74 -8.84
N LEU A 33 -21.87 -20.45 -8.97
CA LEU A 33 -23.19 -19.92 -9.29
C LEU A 33 -23.17 -19.31 -10.68
N SER A 34 -24.10 -19.74 -11.55
CA SER A 34 -24.30 -19.17 -12.88
C SER A 34 -25.68 -18.53 -12.99
N VAL A 35 -25.74 -17.32 -13.56
CA VAL A 35 -26.97 -16.55 -13.82
C VAL A 35 -27.04 -16.24 -15.31
N ASP A 36 -28.11 -16.69 -15.97
CA ASP A 36 -28.39 -16.37 -17.38
C ASP A 36 -29.91 -16.55 -17.58
N ASP A 37 -30.57 -15.54 -18.17
CA ASP A 37 -32.02 -15.54 -18.40
C ASP A 37 -32.42 -16.37 -19.62
N ASP A 38 -31.49 -16.71 -20.51
CA ASP A 38 -31.73 -17.63 -21.62
C ASP A 38 -31.68 -19.09 -21.12
N PRO A 39 -32.79 -19.86 -21.17
CA PRO A 39 -32.84 -21.22 -20.65
C PRO A 39 -31.92 -22.20 -21.40
N GLY A 40 -31.60 -21.94 -22.66
CA GLY A 40 -30.68 -22.74 -23.46
C GLY A 40 -29.24 -22.52 -23.02
N VAL A 41 -28.82 -21.27 -22.90
CA VAL A 41 -27.47 -20.88 -22.47
C VAL A 41 -27.24 -21.29 -21.01
N SER A 42 -28.18 -20.98 -20.12
CA SER A 42 -28.17 -21.35 -18.71
C SER A 42 -28.03 -22.87 -18.50
N ARG A 43 -28.69 -23.69 -19.33
CA ARG A 43 -28.51 -25.15 -19.33
C ARG A 43 -27.14 -25.58 -19.84
N SER A 44 -26.60 -24.93 -20.87
CA SER A 44 -25.28 -25.25 -21.41
C SER A 44 -24.18 -24.95 -20.40
N VAL A 45 -24.16 -23.76 -19.80
CA VAL A 45 -23.19 -23.38 -18.75
C VAL A 45 -23.23 -24.39 -17.61
N ALA A 46 -24.42 -24.65 -17.07
CA ALA A 46 -24.56 -25.57 -15.94
C ALA A 46 -24.14 -27.01 -16.29
N ARG A 47 -24.35 -27.46 -17.54
CA ARG A 47 -23.87 -28.77 -18.01
C ARG A 47 -22.34 -28.80 -18.05
N ASP A 48 -21.72 -27.80 -18.65
CA ASP A 48 -20.26 -27.76 -18.84
C ASP A 48 -19.53 -27.60 -17.49
N LEU A 49 -20.10 -26.79 -16.58
CA LEU A 49 -19.62 -26.67 -15.20
C LEU A 49 -19.75 -27.98 -14.42
N ARG A 50 -20.89 -28.68 -14.50
CA ARG A 50 -21.06 -29.98 -13.82
C ARG A 50 -20.10 -31.04 -14.35
N ARG A 51 -19.87 -31.06 -15.67
CA ARG A 51 -18.96 -32.02 -16.33
C ARG A 51 -17.52 -31.91 -15.80
N ARG A 52 -17.02 -30.69 -15.57
CA ARG A 52 -15.62 -30.45 -15.15
C ARG A 52 -15.46 -30.31 -13.63
N TYR A 53 -16.39 -29.63 -12.96
CA TYR A 53 -16.22 -29.19 -11.56
C TYR A 53 -17.20 -29.83 -10.57
N GLY A 54 -18.20 -30.59 -11.03
CA GLY A 54 -19.29 -31.11 -10.19
C GLY A 54 -18.87 -32.10 -9.10
N ALA A 55 -17.65 -32.64 -9.16
CA ALA A 55 -17.09 -33.49 -8.11
C ALA A 55 -16.61 -32.68 -6.89
N GLU A 56 -16.15 -31.45 -7.08
CA GLU A 56 -15.56 -30.59 -6.05
C GLU A 56 -16.47 -29.43 -5.63
N TYR A 57 -17.32 -28.97 -6.55
CA TYR A 57 -18.16 -27.80 -6.37
C TYR A 57 -19.64 -28.12 -6.58
N ARG A 58 -20.49 -27.50 -5.75
CA ARG A 58 -21.92 -27.47 -5.96
C ARG A 58 -22.24 -26.45 -7.04
N ILE A 59 -22.91 -26.89 -8.11
CA ILE A 59 -23.32 -25.99 -9.20
C ILE A 59 -24.73 -25.48 -8.94
N VAL A 60 -24.87 -24.17 -8.77
CA VAL A 60 -26.14 -23.48 -8.58
C VAL A 60 -26.46 -22.65 -9.81
N ARG A 61 -27.72 -22.72 -10.26
CA ARG A 61 -28.21 -22.01 -11.43
C ARG A 61 -29.32 -21.06 -11.00
N ALA A 62 -29.27 -19.83 -11.50
CA ALA A 62 -30.35 -18.87 -11.42
C ALA A 62 -30.70 -18.37 -12.83
N GLU A 63 -31.94 -17.95 -13.01
CA GLU A 63 -32.53 -17.47 -14.26
C GLU A 63 -32.75 -15.95 -14.23
N SER A 64 -32.41 -15.28 -13.12
CA SER A 64 -32.41 -13.82 -13.00
C SER A 64 -31.51 -13.35 -11.86
N GLY A 65 -31.05 -12.10 -11.93
CA GLY A 65 -30.25 -11.46 -10.87
C GLY A 65 -30.91 -11.49 -9.48
N PRO A 66 -32.20 -11.11 -9.33
CA PRO A 66 -32.90 -11.19 -8.04
C PRO A 66 -32.97 -12.61 -7.46
N GLN A 67 -33.21 -13.62 -8.30
CA GLN A 67 -33.21 -15.02 -7.86
C GLN A 67 -31.81 -15.46 -7.41
N ALA A 68 -30.77 -15.01 -8.11
CA ALA A 68 -29.39 -15.29 -7.75
C ALA A 68 -29.00 -14.66 -6.41
N LEU A 69 -29.39 -13.40 -6.15
CA LEU A 69 -29.14 -12.73 -4.86
C LEU A 69 -29.84 -13.44 -3.70
N GLU A 70 -31.07 -13.89 -3.90
CA GLU A 70 -31.78 -14.65 -2.88
C GLU A 70 -31.07 -15.98 -2.57
N ALA A 71 -30.61 -16.69 -3.61
CA ALA A 71 -29.82 -17.90 -3.44
C ALA A 71 -28.50 -17.63 -2.69
N LEU A 72 -27.82 -16.51 -2.98
CA LEU A 72 -26.61 -16.10 -2.27
C LEU A 72 -26.86 -15.81 -0.79
N ARG A 73 -27.97 -15.12 -0.46
CA ARG A 73 -28.37 -14.87 0.94
C ARG A 73 -28.65 -16.17 1.69
N GLU A 74 -29.38 -17.11 1.07
CA GLU A 74 -29.60 -18.43 1.67
C GLU A 74 -28.28 -19.19 1.91
N MET A 75 -27.36 -19.15 0.95
CA MET A 75 -26.04 -19.77 1.09
C MET A 75 -25.24 -19.12 2.22
N LYS A 76 -25.35 -17.80 2.37
CA LYS A 76 -24.62 -17.05 3.40
C LYS A 76 -25.10 -17.46 4.79
N LEU A 77 -26.41 -17.61 4.94
CA LEU A 77 -27.03 -18.11 6.18
C LEU A 77 -26.66 -19.57 6.48
N ARG A 78 -26.37 -20.39 5.46
CA ARG A 78 -25.92 -21.78 5.60
C ARG A 78 -24.40 -21.92 5.79
N GLY A 79 -23.65 -20.83 5.64
CA GLY A 79 -22.18 -20.84 5.71
C GLY A 79 -21.50 -21.53 4.52
N ASP A 80 -22.16 -21.56 3.35
CA ASP A 80 -21.55 -22.05 2.11
C ASP A 80 -20.57 -21.01 1.55
N ASP A 81 -19.48 -21.45 0.93
CA ASP A 81 -18.50 -20.57 0.28
C ASP A 81 -18.78 -20.49 -1.22
N VAL A 82 -18.88 -19.28 -1.77
CA VAL A 82 -19.07 -19.08 -3.22
C VAL A 82 -17.74 -18.79 -3.89
N ALA A 83 -17.37 -19.63 -4.85
CA ALA A 83 -16.08 -19.59 -5.51
C ALA A 83 -16.05 -18.70 -6.74
N VAL A 84 -17.03 -18.88 -7.61
CA VAL A 84 -17.16 -18.11 -8.86
C VAL A 84 -18.62 -17.76 -9.08
N LEU A 85 -18.84 -16.51 -9.46
CA LEU A 85 -20.09 -15.94 -9.95
C LEU A 85 -19.95 -15.76 -11.47
N LEU A 86 -20.73 -16.51 -12.24
CA LEU A 86 -20.83 -16.34 -13.69
C LEU A 86 -22.16 -15.65 -13.99
N ALA A 87 -22.14 -14.47 -14.60
CA ALA A 87 -23.36 -13.72 -14.88
C ALA A 87 -23.44 -13.31 -16.34
N ASP A 88 -24.57 -13.53 -17.00
CA ASP A 88 -24.83 -12.92 -18.29
C ASP A 88 -24.95 -11.40 -18.19
N TYR A 89 -24.38 -10.70 -19.16
CA TYR A 89 -24.47 -9.24 -19.20
C TYR A 89 -25.92 -8.77 -19.42
N ARG A 90 -26.66 -9.37 -20.36
CA ARG A 90 -27.96 -8.86 -20.84
C ARG A 90 -29.15 -9.59 -20.23
N MET A 91 -29.34 -9.40 -18.93
CA MET A 91 -30.51 -9.93 -18.22
C MET A 91 -31.60 -8.85 -18.02
N PRO A 92 -32.89 -9.15 -18.26
CA PRO A 92 -33.99 -8.23 -18.02
C PRO A 92 -34.14 -7.79 -16.55
N GLY A 93 -34.36 -6.50 -16.33
CA GLY A 93 -34.66 -5.90 -15.02
C GLY A 93 -33.45 -5.68 -14.11
N MET A 94 -32.46 -6.56 -14.13
CA MET A 94 -31.16 -6.41 -13.46
C MET A 94 -30.10 -7.03 -14.35
N ASN A 95 -29.18 -6.22 -14.87
CA ASN A 95 -28.13 -6.69 -15.74
C ASN A 95 -27.04 -7.45 -14.94
N GLY A 96 -26.14 -8.13 -15.64
CA GLY A 96 -25.08 -8.93 -15.00
C GLY A 96 -24.16 -8.13 -14.08
N LEU A 97 -23.91 -6.86 -14.40
CA LEU A 97 -23.03 -5.99 -13.62
C LEU A 97 -23.70 -5.54 -12.33
N GLU A 98 -24.95 -5.11 -12.39
CA GLU A 98 -25.75 -4.73 -11.22
C GLU A 98 -25.91 -5.91 -10.26
N PHE A 99 -26.07 -7.12 -10.80
CA PHE A 99 -26.06 -8.35 -10.00
C PHE A 99 -24.71 -8.58 -9.33
N LEU A 100 -23.61 -8.56 -10.10
CA LEU A 100 -22.27 -8.82 -9.58
C LEU A 100 -21.89 -7.80 -8.52
N GLU A 101 -22.25 -6.52 -8.70
CA GLU A 101 -22.01 -5.46 -7.73
C GLU A 101 -22.69 -5.76 -6.39
N GLN A 102 -23.99 -6.08 -6.40
CA GLN A 102 -24.73 -6.44 -5.18
C GLN A 102 -24.28 -7.77 -4.58
N ALA A 103 -23.77 -8.70 -5.40
CA ALA A 103 -23.22 -9.96 -4.93
C ALA A 103 -21.91 -9.76 -4.15
N MET A 104 -21.15 -8.69 -4.40
CA MET A 104 -19.92 -8.38 -3.65
C MET A 104 -20.20 -8.11 -2.18
N ASP A 105 -21.32 -7.47 -1.85
CA ASP A 105 -21.70 -7.21 -0.46
C ASP A 105 -21.91 -8.52 0.33
N LEU A 106 -22.28 -9.60 -0.37
CA LEU A 106 -22.52 -10.92 0.24
C LEU A 106 -21.25 -11.79 0.22
N TYR A 107 -20.52 -11.80 -0.91
CA TYR A 107 -19.32 -12.61 -1.15
C TYR A 107 -18.22 -11.78 -1.84
N PRO A 108 -17.49 -10.94 -1.10
CA PRO A 108 -16.51 -10.01 -1.69
C PRO A 108 -15.32 -10.73 -2.35
N VAL A 109 -15.01 -11.94 -1.89
CA VAL A 109 -13.90 -12.78 -2.36
C VAL A 109 -14.26 -13.72 -3.51
N ALA A 110 -15.54 -13.85 -3.86
CA ALA A 110 -15.96 -14.69 -4.97
C ALA A 110 -15.45 -14.09 -6.29
N ARG A 111 -14.92 -14.94 -7.18
CA ARG A 111 -14.42 -14.47 -8.49
C ARG A 111 -15.60 -14.12 -9.39
N ARG A 112 -15.48 -13.02 -10.11
CA ARG A 112 -16.56 -12.43 -10.92
C ARG A 112 -16.23 -12.63 -12.39
N VAL A 113 -17.05 -13.41 -13.09
CA VAL A 113 -16.90 -13.69 -14.52
C VAL A 113 -18.16 -13.25 -15.25
N LEU A 114 -18.02 -12.33 -16.19
CA LEU A 114 -19.12 -11.84 -17.01
C LEU A 114 -19.22 -12.65 -18.32
N LEU A 115 -20.39 -13.16 -18.66
CA LEU A 115 -20.66 -13.75 -19.97
C LEU A 115 -21.23 -12.66 -20.88
N THR A 116 -20.62 -12.43 -22.04
CA THR A 116 -21.01 -11.34 -22.94
C THR A 116 -21.00 -11.76 -24.41
N ALA A 117 -21.71 -11.01 -25.25
CA ALA A 117 -21.70 -11.16 -26.70
C ALA A 117 -20.75 -10.13 -27.35
N TYR A 118 -20.38 -10.37 -28.61
CA TYR A 118 -19.40 -9.56 -29.37
C TYR A 118 -19.71 -8.06 -29.50
N ALA A 119 -20.92 -7.62 -29.15
CA ALA A 119 -21.40 -6.24 -29.34
C ALA A 119 -21.27 -5.35 -28.09
N ASP A 120 -20.72 -5.85 -26.97
CA ASP A 120 -20.76 -5.18 -25.66
C ASP A 120 -19.37 -4.93 -25.05
N THR A 121 -18.31 -4.92 -25.85
CA THR A 121 -16.91 -4.79 -25.37
C THR A 121 -16.66 -3.49 -24.60
N ASP A 122 -17.29 -2.38 -24.98
CA ASP A 122 -17.17 -1.09 -24.26
C ASP A 122 -17.86 -1.11 -22.88
N ALA A 123 -18.92 -1.90 -22.72
CA ALA A 123 -19.58 -2.11 -21.43
C ALA A 123 -18.78 -3.06 -20.51
N ALA A 124 -18.07 -4.04 -21.09
CA ALA A 124 -17.12 -4.88 -20.35
C ALA A 124 -15.91 -4.08 -19.83
N ILE A 125 -15.50 -3.01 -20.53
CA ILE A 125 -14.44 -2.09 -20.09
C ILE A 125 -14.91 -1.23 -18.90
N GLN A 126 -16.17 -0.78 -18.89
CA GLN A 126 -16.75 -0.08 -17.73
C GLN A 126 -16.91 -1.02 -16.52
N ALA A 127 -17.26 -2.28 -16.76
CA ALA A 127 -17.41 -3.31 -15.73
C ALA A 127 -16.14 -3.57 -14.90
N ILE A 128 -14.97 -3.58 -15.57
CA ILE A 128 -13.66 -3.78 -14.92
C ILE A 128 -13.36 -2.66 -13.93
N ASN A 129 -13.70 -1.41 -14.27
CA ASN A 129 -13.39 -0.25 -13.45
C ASN A 129 -14.39 0.01 -12.31
N ILE A 130 -15.63 -0.49 -12.42
CA ILE A 130 -16.72 -0.23 -11.46
C ILE A 130 -16.93 -1.40 -10.49
N VAL A 131 -16.85 -2.65 -10.97
CA VAL A 131 -17.24 -3.85 -10.20
C VAL A 131 -16.04 -4.79 -9.91
N ASP A 132 -14.81 -4.36 -10.24
CA ASP A 132 -13.59 -5.17 -10.10
C ASP A 132 -13.77 -6.58 -10.72
N LEU A 133 -14.27 -6.59 -11.96
CA LEU A 133 -14.53 -7.81 -12.72
C LEU A 133 -13.22 -8.57 -12.97
N ASP A 134 -13.15 -9.84 -12.56
CA ASP A 134 -11.93 -10.62 -12.70
C ASP A 134 -11.69 -11.11 -14.14
N HIS A 135 -12.77 -11.41 -14.87
CA HIS A 135 -12.70 -11.83 -16.26
C HIS A 135 -14.04 -11.65 -17.00
N TYR A 136 -14.00 -11.61 -18.33
CA TYR A 136 -15.20 -11.78 -19.16
C TYR A 136 -14.99 -12.88 -20.20
N LEU A 137 -16.06 -13.59 -20.55
CA LEU A 137 -16.07 -14.67 -21.52
C LEU A 137 -17.07 -14.36 -22.63
N LEU A 138 -16.65 -14.60 -23.88
CA LEU A 138 -17.50 -14.42 -25.04
C LEU A 138 -18.37 -15.65 -25.32
N LYS A 139 -19.66 -15.42 -25.54
CA LYS A 139 -20.59 -16.45 -26.03
C LYS A 139 -20.52 -16.55 -27.57
N PRO A 140 -20.52 -17.76 -28.16
CA PRO A 140 -20.44 -19.08 -27.53
C PRO A 140 -19.00 -19.53 -27.20
N TRP A 141 -18.83 -20.30 -26.13
CA TRP A 141 -17.54 -20.81 -25.64
C TRP A 141 -17.21 -22.24 -26.10
N ASP A 142 -17.81 -22.71 -27.21
CA ASP A 142 -17.51 -24.02 -27.77
C ASP A 142 -16.19 -23.97 -28.59
N PRO A 143 -15.25 -24.92 -28.41
CA PRO A 143 -15.24 -25.97 -27.39
C PRO A 143 -14.88 -25.44 -25.97
N PRO A 144 -15.57 -25.91 -24.90
CA PRO A 144 -15.35 -25.42 -23.54
C PRO A 144 -13.94 -25.71 -23.02
N GLU A 145 -13.27 -26.74 -23.53
CA GLU A 145 -11.89 -27.09 -23.20
C GLU A 145 -10.88 -25.99 -23.59
N GLU A 146 -11.19 -25.17 -24.60
CA GLU A 146 -10.31 -24.09 -25.06
C GLU A 146 -10.70 -22.72 -24.49
N LYS A 147 -11.99 -22.48 -24.29
CA LYS A 147 -12.50 -21.13 -24.01
C LYS A 147 -13.07 -20.94 -22.60
N LEU A 148 -13.68 -21.97 -22.01
CA LEU A 148 -14.37 -21.87 -20.71
C LEU A 148 -13.50 -22.40 -19.57
N TYR A 149 -12.94 -23.59 -19.72
CA TYR A 149 -12.19 -24.27 -18.66
C TYR A 149 -10.88 -23.58 -18.29
N PRO A 150 -10.03 -23.11 -19.23
CA PRO A 150 -8.78 -22.46 -18.86
C PRO A 150 -9.01 -21.21 -18.00
N VAL A 151 -10.00 -20.39 -18.37
CA VAL A 151 -10.38 -19.20 -17.61
C VAL A 151 -10.89 -19.57 -16.22
N LEU A 152 -11.82 -20.51 -16.13
CA LEU A 152 -12.35 -20.91 -14.82
C LEU A 152 -11.32 -21.63 -13.96
N ASP A 153 -10.40 -22.40 -14.53
CA ASP A 153 -9.29 -23.02 -13.81
C ASP A 153 -8.35 -21.93 -13.24
N GLU A 154 -8.06 -20.88 -14.01
CA GLU A 154 -7.31 -19.71 -13.53
C GLU A 154 -8.06 -18.96 -12.42
N GLN A 155 -9.36 -18.69 -12.60
CA GLN A 155 -10.16 -18.02 -11.56
C GLN A 155 -10.27 -18.87 -10.31
N LEU A 156 -10.46 -20.18 -10.42
CA LEU A 156 -10.51 -21.08 -9.28
C LEU A 156 -9.14 -21.24 -8.62
N ALA A 157 -8.04 -21.19 -9.37
CA ALA A 157 -6.70 -21.15 -8.81
C ALA A 157 -6.46 -19.85 -8.05
N ALA A 158 -6.84 -18.70 -8.63
CA ALA A 158 -6.79 -17.40 -7.98
C ALA A 158 -7.64 -17.38 -6.72
N TRP A 159 -8.88 -17.88 -6.78
CA TRP A 159 -9.76 -18.05 -5.63
C TRP A 159 -9.16 -18.96 -4.57
N ARG A 160 -8.60 -20.12 -4.93
CA ARG A 160 -7.94 -21.01 -3.96
C ARG A 160 -6.68 -20.38 -3.35
N ALA A 161 -6.00 -19.49 -4.09
CA ALA A 161 -4.86 -18.73 -3.62
C ALA A 161 -5.26 -17.52 -2.76
N THR A 162 -6.46 -16.98 -2.97
CA THR A 162 -7.11 -16.06 -2.05
C THR A 162 -7.50 -16.84 -0.79
N ASP A 163 -7.07 -16.38 0.38
CA ASP A 163 -7.36 -17.12 1.61
C ASP A 163 -8.84 -16.95 1.99
N HIS A 164 -9.58 -18.06 1.94
CA HIS A 164 -11.03 -18.16 2.20
C HIS A 164 -11.36 -18.49 3.64
N ARG A 165 -10.35 -18.70 4.48
CA ARG A 165 -10.58 -18.75 5.93
C ARG A 165 -11.00 -17.34 6.33
N ALA A 166 -11.75 -17.20 7.43
CA ALA A 166 -11.55 -16.00 8.24
C ALA A 166 -10.05 -16.03 8.55
N LEU A 167 -9.28 -15.25 7.77
CA LEU A 167 -7.85 -15.17 7.94
C LEU A 167 -7.66 -14.89 9.44
N PRO A 168 -6.74 -15.58 10.11
CA PRO A 168 -6.26 -15.06 11.36
C PRO A 168 -5.59 -13.73 10.99
N GLU A 169 -6.37 -12.67 11.06
CA GLU A 169 -6.04 -11.34 10.58
C GLU A 169 -5.41 -10.59 11.74
N ILE A 170 -4.36 -9.83 11.45
CA ILE A 170 -3.76 -8.96 12.45
C ILE A 170 -4.84 -7.99 12.91
N LYS A 171 -5.13 -7.97 14.21
CA LYS A 171 -6.07 -7.01 14.78
C LYS A 171 -5.28 -5.88 15.38
N VAL A 172 -5.57 -4.65 14.97
CA VAL A 172 -5.03 -3.46 15.58
C VAL A 172 -6.14 -2.86 16.43
N ILE A 173 -5.99 -2.90 17.74
CA ILE A 173 -6.93 -2.26 18.67
C ILE A 173 -6.30 -0.94 19.09
N GLY A 174 -6.95 0.18 18.79
CA GLY A 174 -6.36 1.49 19.07
C GLY A 174 -7.36 2.62 18.93
N HIS A 175 -7.03 3.75 19.57
CA HIS A 175 -7.87 4.93 19.52
C HIS A 175 -7.67 5.69 18.20
N ARG A 176 -8.76 6.19 17.60
CA ARG A 176 -8.73 6.87 16.29
C ARG A 176 -7.82 8.10 16.24
N TRP A 177 -7.66 8.78 17.39
CA TRP A 177 -6.81 9.96 17.53
C TRP A 177 -5.41 9.65 18.10
N SER A 178 -5.06 8.38 18.25
CA SER A 178 -3.73 7.98 18.67
C SER A 178 -2.77 8.02 17.48
N ARG A 179 -1.76 8.89 17.57
CA ARG A 179 -0.66 8.96 16.59
C ARG A 179 -0.05 7.59 16.33
N ARG A 180 0.28 6.84 17.38
CA ARG A 180 0.89 5.50 17.22
C ARG A 180 -0.06 4.50 16.55
N THR A 181 -1.37 4.62 16.80
CA THR A 181 -2.38 3.80 16.10
C THR A 181 -2.38 4.12 14.60
N SER A 182 -2.34 5.40 14.23
CA SER A 182 -2.20 5.82 12.83
C SER A 182 -0.92 5.30 12.19
N GLU A 183 0.22 5.40 12.88
CA GLU A 183 1.52 4.93 12.38
C GLU A 183 1.54 3.42 12.12
N VAL A 184 1.05 2.59 13.05
CA VAL A 184 0.98 1.13 12.86
C VAL A 184 0.04 0.75 11.71
N ARG A 185 -1.12 1.40 11.62
CA ARG A 185 -2.08 1.18 10.52
C ARG A 185 -1.48 1.53 9.17
N GLU A 186 -0.78 2.67 9.08
CA GLU A 186 -0.08 3.07 7.87
C GLU A 186 1.07 2.11 7.53
N PHE A 187 1.85 1.69 8.51
CA PHE A 187 2.94 0.72 8.34
C PHE A 187 2.46 -0.61 7.74
N LEU A 188 1.40 -1.19 8.31
CA LEU A 188 0.80 -2.45 7.82
C LEU A 188 0.23 -2.28 6.41
N ALA A 189 -0.53 -1.19 6.18
CA ALA A 189 -1.11 -0.90 4.87
C ALA A 189 -0.03 -0.76 3.78
N ARG A 190 1.04 -0.02 4.06
CA ARG A 190 2.11 0.24 3.09
C ARG A 190 2.98 -0.99 2.82
N ASN A 191 3.10 -1.90 3.78
CA ASN A 191 3.73 -3.21 3.57
C ASN A 191 2.75 -4.28 3.05
N GLN A 192 1.54 -3.88 2.65
CA GLN A 192 0.49 -4.75 2.11
C GLN A 192 0.13 -5.93 3.04
N VAL A 193 0.22 -5.69 4.33
CA VAL A 193 -0.23 -6.63 5.35
C VAL A 193 -1.68 -6.34 5.65
N ALA A 194 -2.54 -7.34 5.44
CA ALA A 194 -3.96 -7.25 5.79
C ALA A 194 -4.12 -7.13 7.32
N TYR A 195 -4.99 -6.20 7.74
CA TYR A 195 -5.29 -6.00 9.16
C TYR A 195 -6.71 -5.50 9.36
N HIS A 196 -7.27 -5.86 10.51
CA HIS A 196 -8.54 -5.34 10.99
C HIS A 196 -8.31 -4.33 12.11
N TRP A 197 -8.69 -3.08 11.89
CA TRP A 197 -8.64 -2.06 12.94
C TRP A 197 -9.95 -2.01 13.72
N LEU A 198 -9.83 -2.11 15.04
CA LEU A 198 -10.92 -2.01 15.99
C LEU A 198 -10.69 -0.76 16.86
N PRO A 199 -11.63 0.19 16.88
CA PRO A 199 -11.56 1.29 17.83
C PRO A 199 -11.52 0.75 19.26
N SER A 200 -10.60 1.25 20.09
CA SER A 200 -10.46 0.84 21.50
C SER A 200 -11.71 1.08 22.34
N ASP A 201 -12.55 2.03 21.92
CA ASP A 201 -13.84 2.41 22.51
C ASP A 201 -15.03 1.64 21.92
N SER A 202 -14.80 0.78 20.92
CA SER A 202 -15.85 -0.10 20.38
C SER A 202 -16.06 -1.31 21.29
N GLY A 203 -17.28 -1.87 21.26
CA GLY A 203 -17.59 -3.09 22.04
C GLY A 203 -16.69 -4.27 21.68
N ASP A 204 -16.27 -4.39 20.42
CA ASP A 204 -15.41 -5.48 19.94
C ASP A 204 -13.95 -5.26 20.36
N GLY A 205 -13.45 -4.02 20.23
CA GLY A 205 -12.13 -3.63 20.72
C GLY A 205 -12.00 -3.83 22.23
N MET A 206 -12.99 -3.39 23.02
CA MET A 206 -13.01 -3.55 24.47
C MET A 206 -13.00 -5.02 24.89
N ARG A 207 -13.78 -5.89 24.23
CA ARG A 207 -13.77 -7.34 24.52
C ARG A 207 -12.39 -7.96 24.30
N LEU A 208 -11.67 -7.56 23.26
CA LEU A 208 -10.32 -8.06 23.01
C LEU A 208 -9.29 -7.52 24.01
N LEU A 209 -9.41 -6.25 24.41
CA LEU A 209 -8.52 -5.66 25.44
C LEU A 209 -8.70 -6.34 26.81
N VAL A 210 -9.94 -6.66 27.18
CA VAL A 210 -10.24 -7.42 28.40
C VAL A 210 -9.72 -8.85 28.30
N ALA A 211 -9.93 -9.52 27.15
CA ALA A 211 -9.41 -10.87 26.92
C ALA A 211 -7.86 -10.93 26.93
N ALA A 212 -7.21 -9.83 26.58
CA ALA A 212 -5.77 -9.66 26.64
C ALA A 212 -5.25 -9.24 28.03
N GLU A 213 -6.13 -9.15 29.04
CA GLU A 213 -5.81 -8.72 30.41
C GLU A 213 -5.21 -7.30 30.51
N LEU A 214 -5.48 -6.44 29.53
CA LEU A 214 -4.95 -5.06 29.48
C LEU A 214 -5.91 -4.03 30.09
N THR A 215 -7.17 -4.41 30.30
CA THR A 215 -8.17 -3.58 30.98
C THR A 215 -9.30 -4.43 31.58
N THR A 216 -10.21 -3.79 32.32
CA THR A 216 -11.47 -4.39 32.79
C THR A 216 -12.67 -3.79 32.03
N PRO A 217 -13.84 -4.45 32.01
CA PRO A 217 -15.02 -3.95 31.29
C PRO A 217 -15.44 -2.52 31.67
N ASP A 218 -15.18 -2.11 32.92
CA ASP A 218 -15.60 -0.81 33.46
C ASP A 218 -14.49 0.23 33.48
N THR A 219 -13.28 -0.11 33.02
CA THR A 219 -12.11 0.77 33.05
C THR A 219 -11.59 1.04 31.64
N PRO A 220 -11.30 2.30 31.27
CA PRO A 220 -10.60 2.60 30.02
C PRO A 220 -9.19 2.00 30.02
N VAL A 221 -8.76 1.45 28.88
CA VAL A 221 -7.37 1.01 28.71
C VAL A 221 -6.41 2.20 28.82
N ASP A 222 -5.24 1.97 29.42
CA ASP A 222 -4.17 2.97 29.45
C ASP A 222 -3.77 3.35 28.02
N PRO A 223 -3.86 4.64 27.62
CA PRO A 223 -3.45 5.10 26.30
C PRO A 223 -2.00 4.76 25.94
N ALA A 224 -1.10 4.56 26.93
CA ALA A 224 0.29 4.18 26.71
C ALA A 224 0.45 2.75 26.19
N LEU A 225 -0.57 1.89 26.35
CA LEU A 225 -0.59 0.52 25.84
C LEU A 225 -1.17 0.41 24.42
N LEU A 226 -1.72 1.51 23.89
CA LEU A 226 -2.33 1.54 22.56
C LEU A 226 -1.34 2.02 21.48
N PRO A 227 -1.40 1.47 20.24
CA PRO A 227 -2.29 0.40 19.82
C PRO A 227 -1.82 -0.96 20.36
N VAL A 228 -2.77 -1.87 20.56
CA VAL A 228 -2.49 -3.29 20.79
C VAL A 228 -2.60 -4.01 19.46
N VAL A 229 -1.55 -4.73 19.08
CA VAL A 229 -1.55 -5.59 17.89
C VAL A 229 -1.73 -7.02 18.33
N VAL A 230 -2.76 -7.69 17.83
CA VAL A 230 -2.99 -9.12 18.04
C VAL A 230 -2.65 -9.85 16.76
N THR A 231 -1.70 -10.77 16.84
CA THR A 231 -1.22 -11.54 15.70
C THR A 231 -2.19 -12.67 15.33
N PRO A 232 -2.03 -13.27 14.14
CA PRO A 232 -2.83 -14.41 13.70
C PRO A 232 -2.82 -15.60 14.69
N ASP A 233 -1.70 -15.84 15.35
CA ASP A 233 -1.48 -16.89 16.36
C ASP A 233 -1.93 -16.50 17.77
N GLY A 234 -2.53 -15.31 17.95
CA GLY A 234 -3.13 -14.86 19.19
C GLY A 234 -2.15 -14.19 20.16
N GLU A 235 -0.93 -13.87 19.72
CA GLU A 235 -0.01 -13.09 20.53
C GLU A 235 -0.49 -11.64 20.64
N VAL A 236 -0.36 -11.09 21.84
CA VAL A 236 -0.72 -9.71 22.15
C VAL A 236 0.53 -8.86 22.27
N LEU A 237 0.60 -7.78 21.48
CA LEU A 237 1.69 -6.81 21.49
C LEU A 237 1.13 -5.43 21.89
N PRO A 238 1.26 -5.00 23.15
CA PRO A 238 0.89 -3.66 23.58
C PRO A 238 1.91 -2.62 23.10
N ALA A 239 1.44 -1.54 22.48
CA ALA A 239 2.23 -0.43 21.94
C ALA A 239 3.54 -0.86 21.22
N PRO A 240 3.48 -1.77 20.23
CA PRO A 240 4.68 -2.33 19.63
C PRO A 240 5.42 -1.28 18.79
N THR A 241 6.74 -1.44 18.68
CA THR A 241 7.57 -0.72 17.70
C THR A 241 7.32 -1.26 16.29
N ASP A 242 7.64 -0.48 15.26
CA ASP A 242 7.51 -0.94 13.87
C ASP A 242 8.35 -2.20 13.61
N ALA A 243 9.53 -2.31 14.24
CA ALA A 243 10.38 -3.49 14.14
C ALA A 243 9.74 -4.75 14.77
N GLN A 244 9.04 -4.61 15.90
CA GLN A 244 8.29 -5.70 16.51
C GLN A 244 7.13 -6.14 15.62
N VAL A 245 6.40 -5.18 15.02
CA VAL A 245 5.34 -5.50 14.06
C VAL A 245 5.93 -6.20 12.84
N ALA A 246 6.99 -5.66 12.25
CA ALA A 246 7.70 -6.19 11.08
C ALA A 246 8.08 -7.67 11.25
N GLN A 247 8.72 -8.02 12.37
CA GLN A 247 9.13 -9.39 12.67
C GLN A 247 7.95 -10.37 12.72
N ARG A 248 6.79 -9.93 13.19
CA ARG A 248 5.59 -10.76 13.29
C ARG A 248 4.84 -10.93 11.98
N VAL A 249 5.09 -10.06 11.02
CA VAL A 249 4.49 -10.10 9.68
C VAL A 249 5.44 -10.65 8.61
N GLY A 250 6.58 -11.22 9.02
CA GLY A 250 7.55 -11.84 8.13
C GLY A 250 8.37 -10.84 7.31
N LEU A 251 8.55 -9.63 7.81
CA LEU A 251 9.48 -8.65 7.24
C LEU A 251 10.83 -8.75 7.94
N GLU A 252 11.90 -8.84 7.16
CA GLU A 252 13.26 -8.86 7.66
C GLU A 252 13.67 -7.48 8.17
N THR A 253 14.24 -7.43 9.39
CA THR A 253 14.68 -6.19 10.04
C THR A 253 16.18 -6.12 10.26
N ARG A 254 16.93 -7.16 9.87
CA ARG A 254 18.37 -7.27 10.09
C ARG A 254 19.06 -7.79 8.84
N PRO A 255 20.22 -7.22 8.47
CA PRO A 255 21.05 -7.78 7.42
C PRO A 255 21.52 -9.19 7.76
N ALA A 256 21.60 -10.06 6.76
CA ALA A 256 22.16 -11.41 6.88
C ALA A 256 23.69 -11.39 7.01
N THR A 257 24.35 -10.35 6.49
CA THR A 257 25.80 -10.16 6.56
C THR A 257 26.15 -8.70 6.85
N ASP A 258 27.41 -8.42 7.20
CA ASP A 258 27.87 -7.06 7.48
C ASP A 258 28.47 -6.35 6.26
N PHE A 259 28.61 -7.07 5.12
CA PHE A 259 29.28 -6.58 3.91
C PHE A 259 28.61 -7.02 2.60
N TYR A 260 28.36 -6.06 1.70
CA TYR A 260 27.66 -6.25 0.41
C TYR A 260 28.46 -5.63 -0.74
N ASP A 261 28.22 -6.09 -1.97
CA ASP A 261 28.77 -5.41 -3.15
C ASP A 261 28.06 -4.07 -3.37
N LEU A 262 26.73 -4.06 -3.15
CA LEU A 262 25.89 -2.90 -3.35
C LEU A 262 24.88 -2.73 -2.20
N ILE A 263 24.91 -1.56 -1.56
CA ILE A 263 23.88 -1.11 -0.62
C ILE A 263 22.97 -0.11 -1.33
N VAL A 264 21.67 -0.34 -1.34
CA VAL A 264 20.66 0.59 -1.83
C VAL A 264 19.90 1.18 -0.64
N VAL A 265 19.92 2.50 -0.48
CA VAL A 265 19.24 3.19 0.63
C VAL A 265 17.95 3.83 0.13
N GLY A 266 16.81 3.24 0.50
CA GLY A 266 15.45 3.66 0.16
C GLY A 266 14.76 2.70 -0.82
N ALA A 267 13.53 2.29 -0.52
CA ALA A 267 12.73 1.36 -1.31
C ALA A 267 11.71 2.04 -2.25
N GLY A 268 11.96 3.27 -2.69
CA GLY A 268 11.17 3.90 -3.74
C GLY A 268 11.38 3.23 -5.12
N PRO A 269 10.73 3.71 -6.18
CA PRO A 269 10.89 3.17 -7.53
C PRO A 269 12.36 3.09 -8.00
N ALA A 270 13.18 4.10 -7.66
CA ALA A 270 14.60 4.08 -7.97
C ALA A 270 15.36 2.97 -7.23
N GLY A 271 15.12 2.81 -5.93
CA GLY A 271 15.77 1.77 -5.15
C GLY A 271 15.33 0.36 -5.56
N LEU A 272 14.04 0.18 -5.85
CA LEU A 272 13.51 -1.08 -6.37
C LEU A 272 14.12 -1.43 -7.74
N GLY A 273 14.25 -0.44 -8.64
CA GLY A 273 14.97 -0.60 -9.90
C GLY A 273 16.42 -1.02 -9.70
N ALA A 274 17.14 -0.35 -8.80
CA ALA A 274 18.52 -0.69 -8.45
C ALA A 274 18.64 -2.09 -7.82
N ALA A 275 17.72 -2.50 -6.94
CA ALA A 275 17.74 -3.82 -6.32
C ALA A 275 17.48 -4.94 -7.34
N VAL A 276 16.54 -4.76 -8.26
CA VAL A 276 16.30 -5.72 -9.35
C VAL A 276 17.56 -5.89 -10.19
N TYR A 277 18.11 -4.78 -10.69
CA TYR A 277 19.26 -4.83 -11.60
C TYR A 277 20.52 -5.31 -10.88
N GLY A 278 20.83 -4.80 -9.69
CA GLY A 278 22.01 -5.18 -8.91
C GLY A 278 22.05 -6.69 -8.64
N ALA A 279 20.95 -7.25 -8.14
CA ALA A 279 20.88 -8.69 -7.91
C ALA A 279 20.89 -9.50 -9.21
N SER A 280 20.20 -9.04 -10.26
CA SER A 280 20.17 -9.77 -11.54
C SER A 280 21.51 -9.80 -12.28
N GLU A 281 22.36 -8.79 -12.06
CA GLU A 281 23.71 -8.67 -12.62
C GLU A 281 24.78 -9.30 -11.72
N GLY A 282 24.37 -9.98 -10.65
CA GLY A 282 25.23 -10.83 -9.83
C GLY A 282 25.86 -10.14 -8.62
N LEU A 283 25.53 -8.88 -8.34
CA LEU A 283 25.98 -8.19 -7.13
C LEU A 283 25.23 -8.73 -5.91
N ARG A 284 25.95 -9.02 -4.82
CA ARG A 284 25.33 -9.21 -3.51
C ARG A 284 24.73 -7.88 -3.06
N THR A 285 23.42 -7.75 -3.27
CA THR A 285 22.69 -6.49 -3.14
C THR A 285 21.77 -6.51 -1.93
N ILE A 286 21.83 -5.47 -1.10
CA ILE A 286 20.88 -5.21 -0.02
C ILE A 286 20.16 -3.89 -0.25
N LEU A 287 18.85 -3.90 -0.09
CA LEU A 287 18.01 -2.73 -0.05
C LEU A 287 17.58 -2.45 1.38
N VAL A 288 17.86 -1.24 1.85
CA VAL A 288 17.52 -0.77 3.19
C VAL A 288 16.35 0.20 3.10
N GLU A 289 15.31 -0.05 3.88
CA GLU A 289 14.10 0.78 3.97
C GLU A 289 13.74 1.10 5.41
N SER A 290 13.39 2.36 5.68
CA SER A 290 13.05 2.81 7.03
C SER A 290 11.62 2.50 7.44
N SER A 291 10.69 2.32 6.49
CA SER A 291 9.27 2.11 6.78
C SER A 291 8.63 1.05 5.89
N ALA A 292 8.54 1.29 4.59
CA ALA A 292 7.82 0.39 3.68
C ALA A 292 8.26 0.58 2.23
N ALA A 293 8.26 -0.51 1.49
CA ALA A 293 8.56 -0.48 0.06
C ALA A 293 7.56 0.38 -0.73
N GLY A 294 8.04 0.96 -1.83
CA GLY A 294 7.25 1.75 -2.79
C GLY A 294 7.42 3.26 -2.66
N GLY A 295 7.95 3.74 -1.53
CA GLY A 295 8.15 5.18 -1.30
C GLY A 295 6.85 5.97 -1.48
N GLN A 296 6.93 7.18 -2.05
CA GLN A 296 5.73 7.98 -2.36
C GLN A 296 4.90 7.38 -3.49
N ALA A 297 5.52 6.74 -4.48
CA ALA A 297 4.81 6.15 -5.61
C ALA A 297 3.89 5.00 -5.17
N GLY A 298 4.30 4.23 -4.15
CA GLY A 298 3.50 3.15 -3.56
C GLY A 298 2.13 3.59 -3.03
N GLN A 299 1.99 4.88 -2.69
CA GLN A 299 0.75 5.48 -2.20
C GLN A 299 -0.13 6.05 -3.32
N SER A 300 0.28 5.93 -4.58
CA SER A 300 -0.54 6.34 -5.70
C SER A 300 -1.65 5.32 -5.93
N SER A 301 -2.91 5.78 -5.96
CA SER A 301 -4.06 4.94 -6.28
C SER A 301 -4.02 4.41 -7.71
N ARG A 302 -3.54 5.22 -8.66
CA ARG A 302 -3.37 4.84 -10.07
C ARG A 302 -2.25 5.64 -10.73
N ILE A 303 -1.37 4.93 -11.43
CA ILE A 303 -0.29 5.47 -12.26
C ILE A 303 -0.62 5.11 -13.71
N GLU A 304 -1.05 6.08 -14.50
CA GLU A 304 -1.46 5.89 -15.90
C GLU A 304 -0.30 6.09 -16.90
N ASN A 305 0.76 6.79 -16.48
CA ASN A 305 1.88 7.16 -17.33
C ASN A 305 3.11 6.26 -17.16
N TYR A 306 2.93 5.02 -16.72
CA TYR A 306 4.00 4.02 -16.63
C TYR A 306 3.88 3.04 -17.81
N LEU A 307 4.89 3.06 -18.69
CA LEU A 307 4.92 2.25 -19.90
C LEU A 307 4.78 0.75 -19.59
N GLY A 308 3.95 0.06 -20.37
CA GLY A 308 3.66 -1.37 -20.19
C GLY A 308 2.37 -1.67 -19.43
N PHE A 309 1.70 -0.65 -18.89
CA PHE A 309 0.38 -0.77 -18.25
C PHE A 309 -0.64 0.11 -18.99
N PRO A 310 -1.27 -0.39 -20.07
CA PRO A 310 -2.20 0.42 -20.89
C PRO A 310 -3.40 0.94 -20.09
N ASP A 311 -3.84 0.18 -19.09
CA ASP A 311 -4.94 0.57 -18.19
C ASP A 311 -4.43 1.27 -16.91
N GLY A 312 -3.14 1.56 -16.82
CA GLY A 312 -2.46 2.01 -15.61
C GLY A 312 -2.25 0.90 -14.58
N VAL A 313 -1.54 1.24 -13.51
CA VAL A 313 -1.22 0.33 -12.40
C VAL A 313 -1.26 1.09 -11.08
N SER A 314 -1.75 0.47 -10.00
CA SER A 314 -1.62 1.12 -8.68
C SER A 314 -0.17 1.13 -8.22
N GLY A 315 0.20 2.12 -7.41
CA GLY A 315 1.52 2.22 -6.81
C GLY A 315 1.90 0.96 -6.01
N ALA A 316 0.94 0.43 -5.26
CA ALA A 316 1.10 -0.77 -4.46
C ALA A 316 1.38 -2.02 -5.33
N GLN A 317 0.63 -2.21 -6.43
CA GLN A 317 0.87 -3.32 -7.35
C GLN A 317 2.24 -3.23 -8.03
N LEU A 318 2.65 -2.03 -8.47
CA LEU A 318 3.95 -1.83 -9.09
C LEU A 318 5.09 -2.16 -8.11
N THR A 319 4.95 -1.69 -6.87
CA THR A 319 5.90 -1.93 -5.77
C THR A 319 6.06 -3.41 -5.46
N ASP A 320 4.94 -4.12 -5.26
CA ASP A 320 4.93 -5.54 -4.94
C ASP A 320 5.59 -6.38 -6.04
N ARG A 321 5.24 -6.11 -7.31
CA ARG A 321 5.84 -6.78 -8.46
C ARG A 321 7.36 -6.57 -8.50
N ALA A 322 7.82 -5.34 -8.29
CA ALA A 322 9.25 -5.03 -8.27
C ALA A 322 9.97 -5.71 -7.10
N ARG A 323 9.37 -5.70 -5.90
CA ARG A 323 9.93 -6.39 -4.72
C ARG A 323 10.07 -7.89 -4.95
N ARG A 324 9.01 -8.55 -5.47
CA ARG A 324 9.05 -9.98 -5.81
C ARG A 324 10.12 -10.29 -6.86
N GLN A 325 10.28 -9.41 -7.85
CA GLN A 325 11.29 -9.56 -8.89
C GLN A 325 12.71 -9.45 -8.31
N ALA A 326 12.98 -8.45 -7.49
CA ALA A 326 14.28 -8.28 -6.84
C ALA A 326 14.61 -9.46 -5.91
N ALA A 327 13.64 -9.88 -5.08
CA ALA A 327 13.80 -11.03 -4.19
C ALA A 327 14.06 -12.34 -4.96
N LYS A 328 13.40 -12.53 -6.12
CA LYS A 328 13.66 -13.68 -7.02
C LYS A 328 15.12 -13.74 -7.49
N PHE A 329 15.77 -12.60 -7.68
CA PHE A 329 17.19 -12.53 -8.06
C PHE A 329 18.15 -12.59 -6.86
N GLY A 330 17.64 -12.64 -5.63
CA GLY A 330 18.45 -12.71 -4.42
C GLY A 330 18.80 -11.36 -3.80
N ALA A 331 18.14 -10.26 -4.20
CA ALA A 331 18.25 -9.00 -3.46
C ALA A 331 17.68 -9.18 -2.06
N GLU A 332 18.45 -8.80 -1.06
CA GLU A 332 18.01 -8.77 0.33
C GLU A 332 17.27 -7.47 0.64
N PHE A 333 16.21 -7.54 1.44
CA PHE A 333 15.44 -6.38 1.86
C PHE A 333 15.44 -6.30 3.38
N VAL A 334 15.88 -5.18 3.93
CA VAL A 334 15.74 -4.90 5.37
C VAL A 334 14.82 -3.70 5.55
N THR A 335 13.76 -3.89 6.32
CA THR A 335 12.73 -2.87 6.61
C THR A 335 12.91 -2.38 8.05
N THR A 336 12.32 -1.23 8.41
CA THR A 336 12.41 -0.62 9.74
C THR A 336 13.81 -0.15 10.13
N ARG A 337 14.70 0.03 9.14
CA ARG A 337 16.09 0.44 9.34
C ARG A 337 16.31 1.82 8.72
N GLN A 338 16.51 2.81 9.58
CA GLN A 338 16.81 4.18 9.14
C GLN A 338 18.30 4.43 9.14
N VAL A 339 18.84 4.82 7.99
CA VAL A 339 20.22 5.29 7.82
C VAL A 339 20.30 6.77 8.21
N ASP A 340 21.35 7.14 8.95
CA ASP A 340 21.57 8.50 9.45
C ASP A 340 23.04 8.98 9.38
N ALA A 341 23.95 8.18 8.82
CA ALA A 341 25.26 8.67 8.38
C ALA A 341 25.83 7.81 7.24
N LEU A 342 26.67 8.43 6.41
CA LEU A 342 27.52 7.77 5.42
C LEU A 342 28.98 8.03 5.78
N GLU A 343 29.74 6.96 5.96
CA GLU A 343 31.16 6.99 6.33
C GLU A 343 32.00 6.44 5.18
N ILE A 344 33.12 7.13 4.89
CA ILE A 344 34.05 6.77 3.82
C ILE A 344 35.27 6.12 4.47
N ASN A 345 35.31 4.79 4.46
CA ASN A 345 36.30 3.99 5.17
C ASN A 345 37.25 3.30 4.18
N GLY A 346 38.19 4.08 3.61
CA GLY A 346 39.09 3.60 2.57
C GLY A 346 38.32 3.24 1.29
N SER A 347 38.40 1.99 0.86
CA SER A 347 37.62 1.48 -0.29
C SER A 347 36.18 1.10 0.07
N ALA A 348 35.85 0.98 1.36
CA ALA A 348 34.50 0.67 1.80
C ALA A 348 33.63 1.93 1.93
N ARG A 349 32.33 1.77 1.69
CA ARG A 349 31.29 2.74 1.97
C ARG A 349 30.41 2.16 3.06
N THR A 350 30.36 2.82 4.22
CA THR A 350 29.66 2.33 5.40
C THR A 350 28.46 3.22 5.68
N VAL A 351 27.26 2.63 5.73
CA VAL A 351 26.07 3.31 6.23
C VAL A 351 25.91 3.01 7.71
N ARG A 352 25.59 4.05 8.49
CA ARG A 352 25.25 3.92 9.91
C ARG A 352 23.74 4.03 10.07
N PHE A 353 23.20 3.19 10.93
CA PHE A 353 21.79 3.23 11.31
C PHE A 353 21.60 4.09 12.57
N VAL A 354 20.38 4.59 12.77
CA VAL A 354 20.00 5.42 13.93
C VAL A 354 20.27 4.72 15.27
N ASP A 355 20.15 3.40 15.32
CA ASP A 355 20.43 2.58 16.50
C ASP A 355 21.93 2.28 16.72
N GLY A 356 22.81 2.79 15.85
CA GLY A 356 24.27 2.72 15.97
C GLY A 356 24.90 1.55 15.21
N ASP A 357 24.11 0.62 14.70
CA ASP A 357 24.60 -0.47 13.85
C ASP A 357 25.23 0.09 12.56
N ARG A 358 26.11 -0.70 11.95
CA ARG A 358 26.81 -0.35 10.71
C ARG A 358 26.65 -1.43 9.66
N LEU A 359 26.59 -1.02 8.39
CA LEU A 359 26.57 -1.90 7.24
C LEU A 359 27.53 -1.37 6.19
N SER A 360 28.44 -2.21 5.72
CA SER A 360 29.47 -1.81 4.75
C SER A 360 29.23 -2.42 3.38
N GLY A 361 29.71 -1.74 2.35
CA GLY A 361 29.76 -2.32 1.02
C GLY A 361 30.75 -1.62 0.11
N HIS A 362 30.94 -2.17 -1.10
CA HIS A 362 31.80 -1.55 -2.09
C HIS A 362 31.17 -0.29 -2.67
N ALA A 363 29.86 -0.31 -2.94
CA ALA A 363 29.13 0.85 -3.46
C ALA A 363 27.82 1.11 -2.70
N VAL A 364 27.36 2.36 -2.73
CA VAL A 364 26.07 2.80 -2.17
C VAL A 364 25.26 3.53 -3.24
N ILE A 365 23.99 3.17 -3.42
CA ILE A 365 23.01 3.96 -4.16
C ILE A 365 22.06 4.63 -3.18
N LEU A 366 22.06 5.96 -3.18
CA LEU A 366 21.14 6.82 -2.44
C LEU A 366 19.84 6.96 -3.25
N ALA A 367 18.80 6.22 -2.86
CA ALA A 367 17.47 6.23 -3.46
C ALA A 367 16.39 6.70 -2.45
N THR A 368 16.77 7.63 -1.57
CA THR A 368 15.94 8.09 -0.43
C THR A 368 14.74 8.95 -0.84
N GLY A 369 14.66 9.33 -2.11
CA GLY A 369 13.54 10.10 -2.67
C GLY A 369 13.31 11.43 -1.95
N VAL A 370 12.02 11.77 -1.81
CA VAL A 370 11.55 13.00 -1.15
C VAL A 370 10.43 12.70 -0.17
N SER A 371 10.18 13.62 0.74
CA SER A 371 9.05 13.59 1.67
C SER A 371 8.27 14.88 1.64
N TYR A 372 6.99 14.83 1.95
CA TYR A 372 6.15 16.02 2.00
C TYR A 372 6.75 17.05 2.95
N ARG A 373 6.76 18.31 2.50
CA ARG A 373 7.16 19.43 3.32
C ARG A 373 6.19 19.55 4.50
N GLN A 374 6.77 19.69 5.69
CA GLN A 374 5.99 20.04 6.87
C GLN A 374 5.57 21.50 6.78
N LEU A 375 4.36 21.78 7.24
CA LEU A 375 3.86 23.14 7.35
C LEU A 375 4.26 23.67 8.72
N GLU A 376 5.14 24.66 8.74
CA GLU A 376 5.62 25.28 9.97
C GLU A 376 4.57 26.24 10.52
N ALA A 377 3.80 25.77 11.50
CA ALA A 377 2.90 26.60 12.28
C ALA A 377 2.68 25.99 13.69
N PRO A 378 2.37 26.82 14.71
CA PRO A 378 2.09 26.33 16.07
C PRO A 378 1.03 25.21 16.09
N GLY A 379 1.30 24.17 16.89
CA GLY A 379 0.41 23.03 17.12
C GLY A 379 0.35 21.96 16.02
N LEU A 380 0.80 22.24 14.79
CA LEU A 380 0.70 21.26 13.69
C LEU A 380 1.56 20.01 13.89
N SER A 381 2.79 20.18 14.36
CA SER A 381 3.71 19.05 14.61
C SER A 381 3.21 18.14 15.74
N GLU A 382 2.63 18.72 16.79
CA GLU A 382 2.07 18.00 17.94
C GLU A 382 0.82 17.19 17.58
N LEU A 383 0.02 17.70 16.63
CA LEU A 383 -1.21 17.09 16.15
C LEU A 383 -1.02 16.18 14.92
N THR A 384 0.23 15.95 14.49
CA THR A 384 0.54 15.03 13.40
C THR A 384 0.13 13.59 13.75
N GLY A 385 -0.67 12.96 12.89
CA GLY A 385 -1.28 11.65 13.15
C GLY A 385 -2.46 11.70 14.14
N ARG A 386 -2.90 12.90 14.53
CA ARG A 386 -4.04 13.14 15.44
C ARG A 386 -5.02 14.17 14.85
N GLY A 387 -5.25 14.07 13.53
CA GLY A 387 -6.06 15.01 12.77
C GLY A 387 -5.25 15.86 11.78
N VAL A 388 -3.93 15.96 11.91
CA VAL A 388 -3.03 16.56 10.89
C VAL A 388 -2.25 15.45 10.17
N TYR A 389 -2.31 15.43 8.84
CA TYR A 389 -1.73 14.36 8.03
C TYR A 389 -0.95 14.88 6.81
N TYR A 390 0.10 14.14 6.42
CA TYR A 390 0.98 14.44 5.30
C TYR A 390 1.03 13.25 4.33
N GLY A 391 0.22 13.27 3.28
CA GLY A 391 0.17 12.19 2.28
C GLY A 391 -0.68 10.97 2.63
N SER A 392 -1.18 10.85 3.87
CA SER A 392 -1.93 9.68 4.37
C SER A 392 -3.40 9.60 3.93
N ALA A 393 -3.73 10.08 2.73
CA ALA A 393 -5.13 10.25 2.33
C ALA A 393 -5.92 8.93 2.23
N MET A 394 -5.28 7.85 1.76
CA MET A 394 -5.98 6.58 1.55
C MET A 394 -6.34 5.86 2.86
N THR A 395 -5.46 5.91 3.86
CA THR A 395 -5.65 5.22 5.16
C THR A 395 -6.68 5.93 6.03
N GLU A 396 -6.79 7.26 5.89
CA GLU A 396 -7.65 8.09 6.73
C GLU A 396 -8.99 8.48 6.08
N ALA A 397 -9.14 8.36 4.75
CA ALA A 397 -10.41 8.66 4.08
C ALA A 397 -11.64 7.95 4.67
N PRO A 398 -11.60 6.67 5.08
CA PRO A 398 -12.72 6.04 5.75
C PRO A 398 -13.13 6.73 7.06
N ASN A 399 -12.17 7.32 7.80
CA ASN A 399 -12.41 8.06 9.05
C ASN A 399 -12.98 9.46 8.81
N CYS A 400 -12.90 9.97 7.58
CA CYS A 400 -13.43 11.28 7.20
C CYS A 400 -14.91 11.25 6.80
N ARG A 401 -15.60 10.10 6.89
CA ARG A 401 -17.01 9.99 6.52
C ARG A 401 -17.87 10.95 7.35
N ASP A 402 -18.70 11.73 6.64
CA ASP A 402 -19.58 12.76 7.22
C ASP A 402 -18.86 13.89 7.99
N GLN A 403 -17.53 14.00 7.85
CA GLN A 403 -16.72 15.06 8.46
C GLN A 403 -16.39 16.17 7.45
N ASP A 404 -16.03 17.35 7.95
CA ASP A 404 -15.38 18.38 7.15
C ASP A 404 -13.87 18.12 7.10
N VAL A 405 -13.30 18.16 5.89
CA VAL A 405 -11.90 17.88 5.62
C VAL A 405 -11.22 19.12 5.06
N TYR A 406 -10.13 19.56 5.68
CA TYR A 406 -9.30 20.66 5.18
C TYR A 406 -8.09 20.12 4.43
N ILE A 407 -7.79 20.71 3.28
CA ILE A 407 -6.64 20.34 2.43
C ILE A 407 -5.84 21.60 2.13
N VAL A 408 -4.53 21.58 2.38
CA VAL A 408 -3.64 22.72 2.09
C VAL A 408 -2.82 22.43 0.85
N GLY A 409 -2.95 23.26 -0.18
CA GLY A 409 -2.11 23.20 -1.38
C GLY A 409 -2.85 23.67 -2.64
N GLY A 410 -2.10 24.25 -3.59
CA GLY A 410 -2.64 24.80 -4.84
C GLY A 410 -2.23 24.06 -6.11
N ALA A 411 -1.59 22.90 -5.98
CA ALA A 411 -1.07 22.13 -7.11
C ALA A 411 -1.78 20.77 -7.27
N ASN A 412 -1.40 20.01 -8.29
CA ASN A 412 -2.09 18.76 -8.68
C ASN A 412 -2.34 17.77 -7.54
N SER A 413 -1.35 17.53 -6.66
CA SER A 413 -1.52 16.59 -5.56
C SER A 413 -2.64 16.99 -4.59
N ALA A 414 -2.76 18.29 -4.30
CA ALA A 414 -3.82 18.82 -3.44
C ALA A 414 -5.20 18.70 -4.11
N GLY A 415 -5.28 18.99 -5.40
CA GLY A 415 -6.52 18.85 -6.17
C GLY A 415 -6.99 17.40 -6.30
N GLN A 416 -6.09 16.47 -6.57
CA GLN A 416 -6.39 15.04 -6.63
C GLN A 416 -6.87 14.51 -5.28
N ALA A 417 -6.25 14.94 -4.18
CA ALA A 417 -6.71 14.63 -2.84
C ALA A 417 -8.11 15.19 -2.58
N ALA A 418 -8.39 16.43 -2.99
CA ALA A 418 -9.71 17.04 -2.82
C ALA A 418 -10.82 16.26 -3.55
N VAL A 419 -10.57 15.86 -4.79
CA VAL A 419 -11.48 14.99 -5.55
C VAL A 419 -11.66 13.64 -4.85
N TYR A 420 -10.59 13.01 -4.36
CA TYR A 420 -10.67 11.74 -3.67
C TYR A 420 -11.51 11.81 -2.38
N PHE A 421 -11.23 12.79 -1.51
CA PHE A 421 -11.97 12.99 -0.26
C PHE A 421 -13.43 13.39 -0.48
N SER A 422 -13.78 14.03 -1.60
CA SER A 422 -15.16 14.40 -1.91
C SER A 422 -16.13 13.23 -2.04
N ARG A 423 -15.61 12.01 -2.14
CA ARG A 423 -16.36 10.74 -2.14
C ARG A 423 -16.75 10.28 -0.73
N TYR A 424 -16.05 10.77 0.30
CA TYR A 424 -16.20 10.31 1.69
C TYR A 424 -16.68 11.43 2.61
N ALA A 425 -16.07 12.61 2.51
CA ALA A 425 -16.30 13.74 3.39
C ALA A 425 -17.67 14.40 3.15
N ARG A 426 -18.23 15.00 4.21
CA ARG A 426 -19.39 15.88 4.10
C ARG A 426 -19.04 17.11 3.25
N ARG A 427 -17.88 17.70 3.51
CA ARG A 427 -17.35 18.85 2.79
C ARG A 427 -15.82 18.82 2.76
N VAL A 428 -15.24 19.27 1.64
CA VAL A 428 -13.80 19.41 1.47
C VAL A 428 -13.46 20.89 1.30
N HIS A 429 -12.62 21.43 2.17
CA HIS A 429 -12.13 22.80 2.16
C HIS A 429 -10.70 22.83 1.61
N LEU A 430 -10.54 23.25 0.35
CA LEU A 430 -9.24 23.36 -0.30
C LEU A 430 -8.65 24.75 -0.06
N LEU A 431 -7.68 24.85 0.84
CA LEU A 431 -6.99 26.06 1.26
C LEU A 431 -5.79 26.33 0.34
N VAL A 432 -5.82 27.48 -0.34
CA VAL A 432 -4.85 27.85 -1.37
C VAL A 432 -4.28 29.22 -1.05
N ARG A 433 -2.95 29.29 -0.85
CA ARG A 433 -2.25 30.56 -0.59
C ARG A 433 -2.32 31.55 -1.75
N GLY A 434 -2.31 31.04 -2.97
CA GLY A 434 -2.35 31.82 -4.21
C GLY A 434 -3.74 32.40 -4.49
N ALA A 435 -3.81 33.32 -5.44
CA ALA A 435 -5.06 33.96 -5.86
C ALA A 435 -5.97 33.02 -6.68
N SER A 436 -5.44 31.91 -7.19
CA SER A 436 -6.17 31.02 -8.09
C SER A 436 -5.52 29.61 -8.12
N LEU A 437 -6.26 28.60 -8.60
CA LEU A 437 -5.74 27.23 -8.77
C LEU A 437 -4.92 27.10 -10.07
N GLU A 438 -5.29 27.86 -11.09
CA GLU A 438 -4.79 27.84 -12.46
C GLU A 438 -3.30 28.16 -12.56
N ALA A 439 -2.72 28.83 -11.55
CA ALA A 439 -1.30 29.15 -11.50
C ALA A 439 -0.40 27.90 -11.43
N SER A 440 -0.88 26.81 -10.81
CA SER A 440 -0.07 25.60 -10.57
C SER A 440 -0.80 24.27 -10.74
N MET A 441 -2.13 24.29 -10.88
CA MET A 441 -2.94 23.10 -11.09
C MET A 441 -3.28 22.90 -12.56
N SER A 442 -3.27 21.65 -13.03
CA SER A 442 -3.65 21.29 -14.39
C SER A 442 -5.12 21.62 -14.66
N HIS A 443 -5.40 22.14 -15.86
CA HIS A 443 -6.73 22.64 -16.26
C HIS A 443 -7.86 21.63 -16.05
N TYR A 444 -7.68 20.37 -16.48
CA TYR A 444 -8.70 19.32 -16.30
C TYR A 444 -9.10 19.12 -14.82
N LEU A 445 -8.14 19.27 -13.91
CA LEU A 445 -8.36 19.05 -12.48
C LEU A 445 -9.06 20.26 -11.86
N VAL A 446 -8.78 21.47 -12.34
CA VAL A 446 -9.52 22.68 -11.97
C VAL A 446 -10.98 22.54 -12.39
N GLU A 447 -11.26 22.11 -13.63
CA GLU A 447 -12.62 21.86 -14.12
C GLU A 447 -13.33 20.77 -13.30
N GLN A 448 -12.63 19.67 -13.01
CA GLN A 448 -13.17 18.58 -12.20
C GLN A 448 -13.53 19.04 -10.79
N ILE A 449 -12.69 19.85 -10.15
CA ILE A 449 -12.96 20.41 -8.82
C ILE A 449 -14.16 21.35 -8.87
N ALA A 450 -14.26 22.21 -9.89
CA ALA A 450 -15.38 23.12 -10.07
C ALA A 450 -16.73 22.39 -10.27
N GLY A 451 -16.69 21.17 -10.81
CA GLY A 451 -17.88 20.32 -10.99
C GLY A 451 -18.33 19.55 -9.75
N ILE A 452 -17.68 19.71 -8.58
CA ILE A 452 -18.00 18.96 -7.35
C ILE A 452 -18.45 19.92 -6.25
N ASP A 453 -19.76 20.00 -6.00
CA ASP A 453 -20.39 20.91 -5.01
C ASP A 453 -19.88 20.73 -3.57
N ARG A 454 -19.37 19.54 -3.24
CA ARG A 454 -18.79 19.22 -1.92
C ARG A 454 -17.41 19.86 -1.71
N ILE A 455 -16.75 20.34 -2.75
CA ILE A 455 -15.43 20.98 -2.64
C ILE A 455 -15.62 22.51 -2.60
N VAL A 456 -15.02 23.15 -1.61
CA VAL A 456 -14.98 24.62 -1.48
C VAL A 456 -13.54 25.07 -1.54
N VAL A 457 -13.22 25.93 -2.50
CA VAL A 457 -11.88 26.48 -2.68
C VAL A 457 -11.78 27.81 -1.94
N HIS A 458 -10.76 27.94 -1.08
CA HIS A 458 -10.43 29.12 -0.31
C HIS A 458 -9.10 29.69 -0.81
N THR A 459 -9.15 30.60 -1.78
CA THR A 459 -7.97 31.30 -2.30
C THR A 459 -7.46 32.34 -1.30
N GLY A 460 -6.20 32.76 -1.44
CA GLY A 460 -5.57 33.71 -0.52
C GLY A 460 -5.51 33.24 0.94
N THR A 461 -5.69 31.95 1.20
CA THR A 461 -5.86 31.40 2.56
C THR A 461 -4.65 30.59 3.00
N GLU A 462 -4.15 30.88 4.21
CA GLU A 462 -3.00 30.23 4.85
C GLU A 462 -3.41 29.66 6.21
N VAL A 463 -2.89 28.50 6.57
CA VAL A 463 -3.03 27.94 7.93
C VAL A 463 -1.91 28.50 8.79
N MET A 464 -2.29 29.24 9.84
CA MET A 464 -1.38 29.90 10.77
C MET A 464 -1.17 29.14 12.08
N GLY A 465 -1.98 28.12 12.35
CA GLY A 465 -1.85 27.27 13.52
C GLY A 465 -2.98 26.25 13.63
N ALA A 466 -2.80 25.31 14.54
CA ALA A 466 -3.78 24.28 14.88
C ALA A 466 -3.85 24.09 16.39
N SER A 467 -5.03 23.76 16.91
CA SER A 467 -5.23 23.50 18.34
C SER A 467 -6.30 22.45 18.59
N GLY A 468 -6.28 21.90 19.81
CA GLY A 468 -7.27 20.97 20.33
C GLY A 468 -6.71 20.15 21.49
N ASP A 469 -7.57 19.45 22.23
CA ASP A 469 -7.17 18.61 23.36
C ASP A 469 -6.96 17.16 22.89
N GLY A 470 -5.69 16.74 22.84
CA GLY A 470 -5.29 15.41 22.40
C GLY A 470 -5.42 15.15 20.89
N HIS A 471 -6.22 15.92 20.15
CA HIS A 471 -6.47 15.81 18.71
C HIS A 471 -6.83 17.17 18.10
N LEU A 472 -6.84 17.27 16.77
CA LEU A 472 -7.21 18.50 16.06
C LEU A 472 -8.69 18.82 16.27
N GLU A 473 -8.95 20.04 16.75
CA GLU A 473 -10.31 20.56 16.91
C GLU A 473 -10.51 21.89 16.18
N HIS A 474 -9.44 22.68 16.03
CA HIS A 474 -9.51 24.01 15.42
C HIS A 474 -8.29 24.31 14.53
N LEU A 475 -8.53 25.09 13.48
CA LEU A 475 -7.49 25.72 12.67
C LEU A 475 -7.59 27.23 12.78
N THR A 476 -6.44 27.89 12.92
CA THR A 476 -6.32 29.34 12.74
C THR A 476 -5.96 29.61 11.29
N LEU A 477 -6.86 30.26 10.55
CA LEU A 477 -6.68 30.60 9.15
C LEU A 477 -6.42 32.10 9.01
N ARG A 478 -5.50 32.47 8.12
CA ARG A 478 -5.33 33.83 7.62
C ARG A 478 -5.84 33.90 6.20
N VAL A 479 -6.86 34.71 5.98
CA VAL A 479 -7.52 34.89 4.69
C VAL A 479 -7.16 36.27 4.14
N ARG A 480 -6.61 36.29 2.93
CA ARG A 480 -6.38 37.50 2.14
C ARG A 480 -7.46 37.61 1.06
N SER A 481 -8.30 38.63 1.15
CA SER A 481 -9.28 38.96 0.12
C SER A 481 -8.90 40.26 -0.57
N ASN A 482 -9.17 40.32 -1.88
CA ASN A 482 -9.15 41.57 -2.62
C ASN A 482 -10.51 42.24 -2.44
N ASP A 483 -10.49 43.46 -1.96
CA ASP A 483 -11.66 44.33 -1.90
C ASP A 483 -12.06 44.73 -3.34
N PRO A 484 -13.36 44.76 -3.69
CA PRO A 484 -13.86 45.37 -4.93
C PRO A 484 -13.26 46.76 -5.25
N ASP A 485 -12.89 47.55 -4.22
CA ASP A 485 -12.32 48.89 -4.35
C ASP A 485 -10.77 48.90 -4.47
N GLY A 486 -10.14 47.73 -4.61
CA GLY A 486 -8.69 47.58 -4.83
C GLY A 486 -7.82 47.53 -3.57
N GLY A 487 -8.44 47.49 -2.39
CA GLY A 487 -7.79 47.25 -1.10
C GLY A 487 -7.46 45.77 -0.87
N GLN A 488 -6.46 45.49 -0.03
CA GLN A 488 -6.15 44.14 0.44
C GLN A 488 -6.59 44.00 1.89
N GLU A 489 -7.58 43.16 2.15
CA GLU A 489 -8.04 42.86 3.50
C GLU A 489 -7.37 41.57 3.98
N ILE A 490 -6.82 41.60 5.20
CA ILE A 490 -6.26 40.43 5.87
C ILE A 490 -7.08 40.20 7.13
N ARG A 491 -7.73 39.04 7.20
CA ARG A 491 -8.49 38.60 8.37
C ARG A 491 -7.93 37.29 8.91
N GLU A 492 -7.97 37.14 10.22
CA GLU A 492 -7.69 35.87 10.88
C GLU A 492 -9.00 35.30 11.46
N GLU A 493 -9.25 34.02 11.20
CA GLU A 493 -10.45 33.32 11.65
C GLU A 493 -10.08 31.96 12.24
N ILE A 494 -10.81 31.54 13.29
CA ILE A 494 -10.68 30.21 13.88
C ILE A 494 -11.86 29.38 13.39
N VAL A 495 -11.57 28.24 12.77
CA VAL A 495 -12.59 27.33 12.24
C VAL A 495 -12.52 25.98 12.93
N PRO A 496 -13.67 25.32 13.18
CA PRO A 496 -13.68 23.95 13.66
C PRO A 496 -13.13 23.02 12.57
N ALA A 497 -12.21 22.13 12.94
CA ALA A 497 -11.59 21.20 12.02
C ALA A 497 -11.16 19.95 12.76
N SER A 498 -11.50 18.77 12.22
CA SER A 498 -11.02 17.49 12.77
C SER A 498 -9.98 16.82 11.88
N HIS A 499 -9.87 17.25 10.63
CA HIS A 499 -8.96 16.69 9.64
C HIS A 499 -8.31 17.78 8.78
N LEU A 500 -6.98 17.79 8.76
CA LEU A 500 -6.14 18.63 7.92
C LEU A 500 -5.15 17.74 7.15
N PHE A 501 -5.16 17.83 5.82
CA PHE A 501 -4.21 17.17 4.95
C PHE A 501 -3.34 18.18 4.21
N VAL A 502 -2.02 18.03 4.31
CA VAL A 502 -1.07 19.03 3.81
C VAL A 502 -0.34 18.52 2.56
N PHE A 503 -0.44 19.27 1.46
CA PHE A 503 0.13 18.98 0.14
C PHE A 503 0.90 20.20 -0.43
N ILE A 504 1.91 20.68 0.31
CA ILE A 504 2.70 21.88 -0.04
C ILE A 504 4.05 21.57 -0.73
N GLY A 505 4.11 20.44 -1.44
CA GLY A 505 5.31 19.95 -2.12
C GLY A 505 6.17 19.04 -1.24
N ALA A 506 7.34 18.68 -1.75
CA ALA A 506 8.24 17.71 -1.13
C ALA A 506 9.68 18.22 -1.06
N ALA A 507 10.46 17.68 -0.13
CA ALA A 507 11.88 17.97 0.10
C ALA A 507 12.68 16.66 0.25
N PRO A 508 13.95 16.61 -0.18
CA PRO A 508 14.78 15.43 -0.08
C PRO A 508 15.16 15.15 1.39
N ARG A 509 15.26 13.88 1.78
CA ARG A 509 15.74 13.47 3.13
C ARG A 509 17.24 13.20 3.10
N THR A 510 18.02 14.26 2.98
CA THR A 510 19.48 14.19 2.72
C THR A 510 20.30 14.94 3.76
N ASP A 511 19.69 15.42 4.86
CA ASP A 511 20.40 16.17 5.92
C ASP A 511 21.50 15.36 6.60
N TRP A 512 21.31 14.06 6.72
CA TRP A 512 22.31 13.12 7.23
C TRP A 512 23.54 12.95 6.33
N LEU A 513 23.51 13.50 5.10
CA LEU A 513 24.62 13.52 4.16
C LEU A 513 25.39 14.85 4.17
N ASP A 514 25.02 15.79 5.05
CA ASP A 514 25.69 17.07 5.15
C ASP A 514 27.19 16.91 5.43
N GLY A 515 28.00 17.69 4.72
CA GLY A 515 29.46 17.59 4.79
C GLY A 515 30.08 16.33 4.18
N VAL A 516 29.27 15.35 3.73
CA VAL A 516 29.77 14.11 3.10
C VAL A 516 29.61 14.15 1.58
N VAL A 517 28.43 14.51 1.09
CA VAL A 517 28.17 14.67 -0.36
C VAL A 517 27.72 16.09 -0.68
N THR A 518 28.03 16.57 -1.89
CA THR A 518 27.57 17.88 -2.37
C THR A 518 26.05 17.88 -2.54
N ARG A 519 25.40 18.91 -1.99
CA ARG A 519 23.96 19.16 -2.08
C ARG A 519 23.69 20.56 -2.63
N ASP A 520 22.61 20.71 -3.39
CA ASP A 520 22.14 22.02 -3.85
C ASP A 520 21.51 22.83 -2.68
N PRO A 521 21.25 24.14 -2.84
CA PRO A 521 20.64 24.96 -1.79
C PRO A 521 19.23 24.51 -1.35
N ARG A 522 18.59 23.60 -2.10
CA ARG A 522 17.29 23.02 -1.77
C ARG A 522 17.42 21.64 -1.11
N GLY A 523 18.66 21.18 -0.87
CA GLY A 523 19.01 19.92 -0.22
C GLY A 523 19.14 18.72 -1.15
N PHE A 524 18.97 18.85 -2.47
CA PHE A 524 19.08 17.70 -3.38
C PHE A 524 20.54 17.32 -3.62
N VAL A 525 20.84 16.03 -3.76
CA VAL A 525 22.22 15.56 -4.02
C VAL A 525 22.60 15.89 -5.47
N VAL A 526 23.76 16.51 -5.64
CA VAL A 526 24.33 16.84 -6.95
C VAL A 526 25.18 15.67 -7.43
N ALA A 527 25.10 15.32 -8.71
CA ALA A 527 25.77 14.14 -9.26
C ALA A 527 26.24 14.34 -10.71
N GLY A 528 27.25 13.56 -11.10
CA GLY A 528 27.73 13.44 -12.47
C GLY A 528 28.10 14.78 -13.12
N PRO A 529 27.58 15.08 -14.33
CA PRO A 529 27.91 16.32 -15.05
C PRO A 529 27.66 17.59 -14.25
N ASP A 530 26.66 17.60 -13.35
CA ASP A 530 26.31 18.77 -12.55
C ASP A 530 27.37 19.08 -11.46
N LEU A 531 28.30 18.16 -11.21
CA LEU A 531 29.49 18.37 -10.38
C LEU A 531 30.70 18.89 -11.17
N THR A 532 30.69 18.75 -12.50
CA THR A 532 31.84 19.10 -13.33
C THR A 532 31.87 20.59 -13.62
N VAL A 533 33.08 21.17 -13.69
CA VAL A 533 33.30 22.56 -14.07
C VAL A 533 34.14 22.55 -15.34
N ASP A 534 33.63 23.12 -16.43
CA ASP A 534 34.28 23.14 -17.75
C ASP A 534 34.73 21.75 -18.25
N GLY A 535 33.94 20.71 -17.95
CA GLY A 535 34.24 19.32 -18.31
C GLY A 535 35.34 18.66 -17.48
N SER A 536 35.86 19.34 -16.45
CA SER A 536 36.86 18.80 -15.53
C SER A 536 36.23 18.28 -14.24
N ALA A 537 36.94 17.36 -13.58
CA ALA A 537 36.50 16.81 -12.29
C ALA A 537 36.39 17.91 -11.22
N PRO A 538 35.46 17.79 -10.26
CA PRO A 538 35.31 18.78 -9.19
C PRO A 538 36.59 18.87 -8.34
N VAL A 539 36.81 20.04 -7.73
CA VAL A 539 37.93 20.25 -6.81
C VAL A 539 37.85 19.24 -5.66
N GLY A 540 38.94 18.53 -5.39
CA GLY A 540 39.01 17.50 -4.35
C GLY A 540 38.52 16.12 -4.78
N TRP A 541 38.15 15.92 -6.05
CA TRP A 541 37.83 14.61 -6.59
C TRP A 541 39.07 13.69 -6.61
N PRO A 542 39.01 12.50 -5.99
CA PRO A 542 40.20 11.69 -5.75
C PRO A 542 40.53 10.70 -6.89
N ALA A 543 39.67 10.53 -7.90
CA ALA A 543 39.88 9.57 -8.98
C ALA A 543 40.38 10.23 -10.28
N ASP A 544 41.18 9.51 -11.07
CA ASP A 544 41.71 9.98 -12.37
C ASP A 544 40.69 9.84 -13.51
N ARG A 545 39.49 10.36 -13.27
CA ARG A 545 38.36 10.44 -14.21
C ARG A 545 37.35 11.46 -13.70
N VAL A 546 36.45 11.93 -14.55
CA VAL A 546 35.28 12.67 -14.08
C VAL A 546 34.27 11.75 -13.35
N PRO A 547 33.42 12.28 -12.45
CA PRO A 547 32.32 11.52 -11.86
C PRO A 547 31.41 10.91 -12.94
N TYR A 548 30.96 9.67 -12.73
CA TYR A 548 29.95 9.09 -13.61
C TYR A 548 28.59 9.79 -13.46
N HIS A 549 27.68 9.63 -14.43
CA HIS A 549 26.41 10.37 -14.52
C HIS A 549 25.57 10.46 -13.24
N LEU A 550 25.49 9.38 -12.47
CA LEU A 550 24.72 9.32 -11.23
C LEU A 550 25.62 9.25 -10.00
N GLU A 551 26.94 9.40 -10.17
CA GLU A 551 27.90 9.36 -9.08
C GLU A 551 27.95 10.72 -8.38
N THR A 552 27.90 10.70 -7.06
CA THR A 552 27.93 11.90 -6.22
C THR A 552 29.36 12.46 -6.16
N SER A 553 29.60 13.47 -5.32
CA SER A 553 30.94 13.99 -5.03
C SER A 553 31.85 12.99 -4.30
N VAL A 554 31.37 11.77 -4.00
CA VAL A 554 32.12 10.68 -3.38
C VAL A 554 32.15 9.47 -4.33
N PRO A 555 33.33 9.01 -4.77
CA PRO A 555 33.42 7.84 -5.66
C PRO A 555 32.82 6.58 -5.03
N GLY A 556 32.08 5.81 -5.82
CA GLY A 556 31.35 4.62 -5.35
C GLY A 556 30.06 4.92 -4.60
N VAL A 557 29.67 6.19 -4.48
CA VAL A 557 28.38 6.61 -3.95
C VAL A 557 27.60 7.26 -5.08
N PHE A 558 26.44 6.69 -5.39
CA PHE A 558 25.55 7.12 -6.46
C PHE A 558 24.23 7.63 -5.88
N VAL A 559 23.50 8.43 -6.64
CA VAL A 559 22.13 8.88 -6.29
C VAL A 559 21.18 8.64 -7.45
N ALA A 560 19.97 8.16 -7.14
CA ALA A 560 18.94 7.89 -8.13
C ALA A 560 17.55 8.33 -7.65
N GLY A 561 16.72 8.74 -8.61
CA GLY A 561 15.36 9.20 -8.36
C GLY A 561 15.29 10.56 -7.69
N ASP A 562 14.20 10.80 -6.98
CA ASP A 562 13.83 12.15 -6.56
C ASP A 562 14.77 12.77 -5.51
N ALA A 563 15.72 12.05 -4.93
CA ALA A 563 16.75 12.62 -4.07
C ALA A 563 17.81 13.42 -4.86
N ARG A 564 17.94 13.16 -6.18
CA ARG A 564 18.90 13.82 -7.06
C ARG A 564 18.40 15.20 -7.49
N ALA A 565 19.34 16.14 -7.60
CA ALA A 565 19.10 17.45 -8.18
C ALA A 565 18.68 17.31 -9.65
N GLU A 566 17.74 18.15 -10.10
CA GLU A 566 17.26 18.17 -11.50
C GLU A 566 16.75 16.82 -12.05
N SER A 567 16.37 15.87 -11.19
CA SER A 567 15.72 14.63 -11.61
C SER A 567 14.34 14.92 -12.23
N ALA A 568 13.87 14.07 -13.13
CA ALA A 568 12.57 14.25 -13.80
C ALA A 568 11.33 14.16 -12.88
N LYS A 569 11.47 13.69 -11.62
CA LYS A 569 10.37 13.48 -10.66
C LYS A 569 9.22 12.63 -11.23
N ARG A 570 9.58 11.54 -11.95
CA ARG A 570 8.64 10.59 -12.56
C ARG A 570 9.00 9.17 -12.16
N VAL A 571 7.99 8.33 -11.94
CA VAL A 571 8.16 6.92 -11.53
C VAL A 571 9.01 6.14 -12.53
N ALA A 572 8.68 6.22 -13.83
CA ALA A 572 9.44 5.51 -14.88
C ALA A 572 10.91 5.97 -14.96
N SER A 573 11.15 7.29 -14.87
CA SER A 573 12.51 7.84 -14.84
C SER A 573 13.28 7.40 -13.59
N ALA A 574 12.64 7.38 -12.43
CA ALA A 574 13.26 6.93 -11.19
C ALA A 574 13.69 5.46 -11.29
N VAL A 575 12.82 4.57 -11.80
CA VAL A 575 13.18 3.15 -12.05
C VAL A 575 14.37 3.05 -13.02
N GLY A 576 14.34 3.82 -14.11
CA GLY A 576 15.42 3.87 -15.09
C GLY A 576 16.75 4.37 -14.51
N GLU A 577 16.73 5.41 -13.67
CA GLU A 577 17.92 5.90 -12.97
C GLU A 577 18.47 4.85 -12.00
N GLY A 578 17.60 4.12 -11.29
CA GLY A 578 18.00 3.01 -10.44
C GLY A 578 18.76 1.91 -11.20
N ALA A 579 18.22 1.48 -12.33
CA ALA A 579 18.87 0.52 -13.21
C ALA A 579 20.20 1.05 -13.79
N MET A 580 20.20 2.30 -14.26
CA MET A 580 21.40 2.97 -14.79
C MET A 580 22.50 3.08 -13.72
N ALA A 581 22.15 3.34 -12.47
CA ALA A 581 23.11 3.43 -11.38
C ALA A 581 23.85 2.11 -11.16
N VAL A 582 23.18 0.96 -11.31
CA VAL A 582 23.82 -0.36 -11.20
C VAL A 582 24.87 -0.57 -12.30
N MET A 583 24.57 -0.22 -13.55
CA MET A 583 25.56 -0.26 -14.63
C MET A 583 26.80 0.58 -14.30
N LEU A 584 26.61 1.76 -13.67
CA LEU A 584 27.72 2.61 -13.24
C LEU A 584 28.47 2.05 -12.02
N VAL A 585 27.77 1.35 -11.12
CA VAL A 585 28.38 0.60 -10.02
C VAL A 585 29.34 -0.46 -10.59
N HIS A 586 28.94 -1.25 -11.59
CA HIS A 586 29.84 -2.22 -12.21
C HIS A 586 31.13 -1.57 -12.75
N ARG A 587 31.02 -0.45 -13.47
CA ARG A 587 32.19 0.29 -13.96
C ARG A 587 33.08 0.81 -12.83
N TYR A 588 32.48 1.21 -11.72
CA TYR A 588 33.23 1.63 -10.53
C TYR A 588 33.98 0.45 -9.90
N LEU A 589 33.33 -0.71 -9.77
CA LEU A 589 33.92 -1.92 -9.20
C LEU A 589 35.05 -2.47 -10.07
N GLU A 590 34.90 -2.46 -11.40
CA GLU A 590 35.97 -2.82 -12.35
C GLU A 590 37.24 -1.96 -12.18
N GLY A 591 37.09 -0.71 -11.74
CA GLY A 591 38.23 0.18 -11.47
C GLY A 591 38.88 0.00 -10.09
N LEU A 592 38.33 -0.86 -9.24
CA LEU A 592 38.92 -1.25 -7.95
C LEU A 592 39.80 -2.50 -8.05
N GLU A 593 39.61 -3.30 -9.10
CA GLU A 593 40.47 -4.44 -9.49
C GLU A 593 41.77 -3.95 -10.16
#